data_AF-A0A7C4GME5-F1
#
_entry.id   AF-A0A7C4GME5-F1
#
_cell.length_a   1.000
_cell.length_b   1.000
_cell.length_c   1.000
_cell.angle_alpha   90.00
_cell.angle_beta   90.00
_cell.angle_gamma   90.00
#
_symmetry.space_group_name_H-M   'P 1'
#
loop_
_entity.id
_entity.type
_entity.pdbx_description
1 polymer ?
#
loop_
_entity_poly.entity_id
_entity_poly.type
_entity_poly.pdbx_seq_one_letter_code
_entity_poly.pdbx_strand_id
1 'polypeptide(L)'
;LKRTDGLFLDVFYEVASKFDLRADDEIVDAAGYKLVKLDNAFDVMLTPNLYGDILSDVAAGVVGSIGLCGSAQIGEDFAAFEPIHGTGEDIAGKGIANPIGMIIAASMMLDWLWERGKSPKRGEPIREAVDSVIRDRIFTPDLGGDFRTEQVVEKIVDMVRD
;
A
#
# COMPACT_ATOMS: atom_id res chain seq x y z
N LEU A 1 22.79 10.64 7.15
CA LEU A 1 23.33 10.78 8.52
C LEU A 1 24.37 9.69 8.79
N LYS A 2 25.66 10.03 8.98
CA LYS A 2 26.76 9.03 8.96
C LYS A 2 26.67 7.93 10.02
N ARG A 3 26.04 8.19 11.17
CA ARG A 3 25.96 7.23 12.29
C ARG A 3 24.70 6.38 12.22
N THR A 4 23.52 7.01 12.14
CA THR A 4 22.23 6.30 12.15
C THR A 4 21.99 5.57 10.84
N ASP A 5 22.10 6.28 9.71
CA ASP A 5 21.83 5.70 8.40
C ASP A 5 22.99 4.80 7.97
N GLY A 6 24.22 5.14 8.40
CA GLY A 6 25.38 4.27 8.23
C GLY A 6 25.20 2.91 8.89
N LEU A 7 24.77 2.88 10.16
CA LEU A 7 24.47 1.62 10.85
C LEU A 7 23.35 0.83 10.16
N PHE A 8 22.28 1.51 9.73
CA PHE A 8 21.20 0.87 8.97
C PHE A 8 21.72 0.21 7.70
N LEU A 9 22.55 0.91 6.92
CA LEU A 9 23.11 0.41 5.67
C LEU A 9 24.08 -0.76 5.89
N ASP A 10 24.94 -0.67 6.91
CA ASP A 10 25.86 -1.74 7.27
C ASP A 10 25.08 -3.04 7.61
N VAL A 11 24.02 -2.93 8.42
CA VAL A 11 23.15 -4.07 8.78
C VAL A 11 22.36 -4.58 7.58
N PHE A 12 21.88 -3.69 6.71
CA PHE A 12 21.19 -4.07 5.48
C PHE A 12 22.06 -4.98 4.62
N TYR A 13 23.30 -4.57 4.32
CA TYR A 13 24.22 -5.38 3.52
C TYR A 13 24.64 -6.67 4.22
N GLU A 14 24.81 -6.65 5.55
CA GLU A 14 25.09 -7.87 6.32
C GLU A 14 23.96 -8.90 6.15
N VAL A 15 22.71 -8.48 6.27
CA VAL A 15 21.54 -9.38 6.13
C VAL A 15 21.33 -9.78 4.67
N ALA A 16 21.41 -8.85 3.73
CA ALA A 16 21.21 -9.09 2.30
C ALA A 16 22.20 -10.13 1.74
N SER A 17 23.43 -10.16 2.25
CA SER A 17 24.45 -11.15 1.84
C SER A 17 24.05 -12.62 2.08
N LYS A 18 22.99 -12.86 2.86
CA LYS A 18 22.45 -14.19 3.18
C LYS A 18 21.39 -14.66 2.18
N PHE A 19 21.03 -13.82 1.21
CA PHE A 19 19.98 -14.09 0.22
C PHE A 19 20.52 -13.93 -1.21
N ASP A 20 19.98 -14.70 -2.14
CA ASP A 20 20.30 -14.59 -3.57
C ASP A 20 19.40 -13.52 -4.21
N LEU A 21 19.71 -12.25 -3.95
CA LEU A 21 18.99 -11.09 -4.49
C LEU A 21 19.94 -9.96 -4.86
N ARG A 22 19.48 -9.07 -5.73
CA ARG A 22 20.18 -7.81 -6.02
C ARG A 22 19.89 -6.81 -4.89
N ALA A 23 20.93 -6.41 -4.17
CA ALA A 23 20.86 -5.39 -3.14
C ALA A 23 21.68 -4.17 -3.56
N ASP A 24 21.04 -3.01 -3.63
CA ASP A 24 21.65 -1.70 -3.91
C ASP A 24 21.08 -0.67 -2.91
N ASP A 25 21.72 0.48 -2.80
CA ASP A 25 21.26 1.61 -1.98
C ASP A 25 21.15 2.92 -2.78
N GLU A 26 20.30 3.81 -2.29
CA GLU A 26 20.07 5.14 -2.87
C GLU A 26 19.89 6.16 -1.74
N ILE A 27 20.39 7.38 -1.94
CA ILE A 27 20.09 8.48 -1.02
C ILE A 27 18.62 8.87 -1.17
N VAL A 28 17.95 9.12 -0.05
CA VAL A 28 16.49 9.31 0.03
C VAL A 28 15.93 10.39 -0.91
N ASP A 29 16.68 11.46 -1.16
CA ASP A 29 16.30 12.54 -2.07
C ASP A 29 16.30 12.07 -3.54
N ALA A 30 17.34 11.36 -3.95
CA ALA A 30 17.44 10.74 -5.27
C ALA A 30 16.40 9.64 -5.45
N ALA A 31 16.10 8.86 -4.40
CA ALA A 31 15.03 7.87 -4.42
C ALA A 31 13.66 8.51 -4.68
N GLY A 32 13.33 9.59 -3.97
CA GLY A 32 12.11 10.37 -4.20
C GLY A 32 12.03 10.95 -5.61
N TYR A 33 13.15 11.48 -6.14
CA TYR A 33 13.19 11.95 -7.53
C TYR A 33 12.92 10.83 -8.54
N LYS A 34 13.55 9.65 -8.36
CA LYS A 34 13.38 8.50 -9.26
C LYS A 34 11.95 7.95 -9.21
N LEU A 35 11.32 7.90 -8.02
CA LEU A 35 9.92 7.46 -7.86
C LEU A 35 8.96 8.27 -8.74
N VAL A 36 9.17 9.57 -8.84
CA VAL A 36 8.32 10.45 -9.65
C VAL A 36 8.71 10.42 -11.13
N LYS A 37 10.01 10.29 -11.43
CA LYS A 37 10.52 10.55 -12.78
C LYS A 37 10.59 9.32 -13.66
N LEU A 38 10.82 8.15 -13.08
CA LEU A 38 11.15 6.93 -13.81
C LEU A 38 10.08 5.87 -13.55
N ASP A 39 9.50 5.36 -14.63
CA ASP A 39 8.61 4.21 -14.55
C ASP A 39 9.40 2.97 -14.10
N ASN A 40 8.82 2.18 -13.19
CA ASN A 40 9.39 0.92 -12.70
C ASN A 40 10.82 1.07 -12.15
N ALA A 41 11.10 2.18 -11.47
CA ALA A 41 12.42 2.46 -10.89
C ALA A 41 12.80 1.49 -9.75
N PHE A 42 11.81 0.98 -9.03
CA PHE A 42 11.98 0.17 -7.82
C PHE A 42 11.04 -1.03 -7.84
N ASP A 43 11.49 -2.13 -7.23
CA ASP A 43 10.69 -3.32 -6.95
C ASP A 43 10.34 -3.38 -5.45
N VAL A 44 11.36 -3.39 -4.59
CA VAL A 44 11.22 -3.33 -3.13
C VAL A 44 12.10 -2.21 -2.58
N MET A 45 11.56 -1.40 -1.68
CA MET A 45 12.29 -0.35 -0.96
C MET A 45 12.27 -0.62 0.54
N LEU A 46 13.45 -0.66 1.17
CA LEU A 46 13.58 -0.75 2.62
C LEU A 46 14.18 0.55 3.16
N THR A 47 13.51 1.17 4.13
CA THR A 47 13.92 2.47 4.65
C THR A 47 13.70 2.57 6.17
N PRO A 48 14.40 3.50 6.85
CA PRO A 48 14.04 3.93 8.19
C PRO A 48 12.64 4.57 8.24
N ASN A 49 12.00 4.51 9.41
CA ASN A 49 10.61 4.91 9.66
C ASN A 49 10.15 6.20 8.92
N LEU A 50 10.79 7.34 9.19
CA LEU A 50 10.41 8.63 8.59
C LEU A 50 10.57 8.66 7.06
N TYR A 51 11.57 7.97 6.52
CA TYR A 51 11.77 7.92 5.07
C TYR A 51 10.71 7.03 4.42
N GLY A 52 10.30 5.95 5.09
CA GLY A 52 9.18 5.11 4.66
C GLY A 52 7.89 5.91 4.57
N ASP A 53 7.53 6.62 5.64
CA ASP A 53 6.35 7.48 5.73
C ASP A 53 6.26 8.49 4.57
N ILE A 54 7.35 9.23 4.32
CA ILE A 54 7.40 10.22 3.24
C ILE A 54 7.32 9.55 1.86
N LEU A 55 8.11 8.49 1.62
CA LEU A 55 8.20 7.89 0.29
C LEU A 55 6.94 7.09 -0.06
N SER A 56 6.24 6.50 0.91
CA SER A 56 4.96 5.83 0.66
C SER A 56 3.88 6.82 0.19
N ASP A 57 3.84 8.02 0.77
CA ASP A 57 2.90 9.07 0.33
C ASP A 57 3.25 9.60 -1.06
N VAL A 58 4.54 9.77 -1.36
CA VAL A 58 5.00 10.13 -2.72
C VAL A 58 4.59 9.06 -3.73
N ALA A 59 4.81 7.78 -3.41
CA ALA A 59 4.41 6.67 -4.27
C ALA A 59 2.89 6.65 -4.50
N ALA A 60 2.11 6.90 -3.44
CA ALA A 60 0.65 6.99 -3.51
C ALA A 60 0.17 8.16 -4.40
N GLY A 61 0.86 9.30 -4.34
CA GLY A 61 0.63 10.43 -5.22
C GLY A 61 0.95 10.14 -6.69
N VAL A 62 2.02 9.37 -6.96
CA VAL A 62 2.40 8.97 -8.34
C VAL A 62 1.35 8.06 -8.96
N VAL A 63 0.73 7.16 -8.18
CA VAL A 63 -0.35 6.27 -8.67
C VAL A 63 -1.73 6.95 -8.69
N GLY A 64 -1.82 8.20 -8.25
CA GLY A 64 -2.96 9.09 -8.46
C GLY A 64 -3.80 9.40 -7.22
N SER A 65 -3.78 8.56 -6.18
CA SER A 65 -4.48 8.84 -4.92
C SER A 65 -3.96 8.02 -3.75
N ILE A 66 -3.81 8.70 -2.61
CA ILE A 66 -3.56 8.07 -1.30
C ILE A 66 -4.70 7.14 -0.85
N GLY A 67 -5.92 7.37 -1.35
CA GLY A 67 -7.10 6.57 -1.06
C GLY A 67 -7.06 5.14 -1.61
N LEU A 68 -6.11 4.84 -2.51
CA LEU A 68 -5.93 3.52 -3.10
C LEU A 68 -5.06 2.58 -2.25
N CYS A 69 -4.31 3.12 -1.30
CA CYS A 69 -3.19 2.39 -0.70
C CYS A 69 -3.54 1.83 0.69
N GLY A 70 -3.37 0.52 0.84
CA GLY A 70 -3.42 -0.20 2.12
C GLY A 70 -2.03 -0.45 2.68
N SER A 71 -1.95 -0.72 3.99
CA SER A 71 -0.71 -1.04 4.70
C SER A 71 -0.90 -2.18 5.69
N ALA A 72 0.23 -2.74 6.12
CA ALA A 72 0.29 -3.80 7.11
C ALA A 72 1.47 -3.60 8.07
N GLN A 73 1.19 -3.69 9.36
CA GLN A 73 2.11 -3.52 10.47
C GLN A 73 2.29 -4.91 11.07
N ILE A 74 3.27 -5.66 10.56
CA ILE A 74 3.47 -7.07 10.88
C ILE A 74 4.49 -7.22 12.01
N GLY A 75 4.08 -7.84 13.12
CA GLY A 75 4.95 -8.34 14.18
C GLY A 75 5.04 -9.88 14.18
N GLU A 76 5.74 -10.43 15.16
CA GLU A 76 5.92 -11.89 15.29
C GLU A 76 4.60 -12.62 15.57
N ASP A 77 3.81 -12.10 16.52
CA ASP A 77 2.57 -12.73 16.98
C ASP A 77 1.31 -12.07 16.44
N PHE A 78 1.37 -10.75 16.22
CA PHE A 78 0.23 -9.90 15.88
C PHE A 78 0.52 -9.04 14.65
N ALA A 79 -0.53 -8.68 13.95
CA ALA A 79 -0.48 -7.75 12.84
C ALA A 79 -1.66 -6.76 12.91
N ALA A 80 -1.43 -5.52 12.51
CA ALA A 80 -2.47 -4.54 12.23
C ALA A 80 -2.48 -4.22 10.73
N PHE A 81 -3.66 -3.91 10.20
CA PHE A 81 -3.87 -3.61 8.79
C PHE A 81 -4.74 -2.37 8.69
N GLU A 82 -4.24 -1.34 8.01
CA GLU A 82 -4.88 -0.03 7.94
C GLU A 82 -4.61 0.64 6.58
N PRO A 83 -5.49 1.53 6.10
CA PRO A 83 -5.12 2.41 4.98
C PRO A 83 -3.97 3.32 5.38
N ILE A 84 -3.16 3.78 4.41
CA ILE A 84 -2.08 4.74 4.73
C ILE A 84 -2.60 6.15 5.02
N HIS A 85 -3.79 6.49 4.52
CA HIS A 85 -4.35 7.82 4.69
C HIS A 85 -4.84 8.06 6.13
N GLY A 86 -4.82 9.33 6.54
CA GLY A 86 -5.39 9.76 7.82
C GLY A 86 -6.92 9.73 7.89
N THR A 87 -7.48 10.44 8.88
CA THR A 87 -8.92 10.44 9.19
C THR A 87 -9.81 11.12 8.15
N GLY A 88 -9.26 11.97 7.28
CA GLY A 88 -10.03 12.68 6.24
C GLY A 88 -11.11 13.60 6.81
N GLU A 89 -10.77 14.43 7.79
CA GLU A 89 -11.74 15.28 8.53
C GLU A 89 -12.59 16.18 7.62
N ASP A 90 -12.00 16.66 6.53
CA ASP A 90 -12.65 17.52 5.54
C ASP A 90 -13.71 16.79 4.71
N ILE A 91 -13.63 15.46 4.59
CA ILE A 91 -14.57 14.62 3.83
C ILE A 91 -15.41 13.68 4.70
N ALA A 92 -15.15 13.65 6.01
CA ALA A 92 -15.89 12.83 6.97
C ALA A 92 -17.41 13.08 6.88
N GLY A 93 -18.19 12.00 6.83
CA GLY A 93 -19.65 12.05 6.71
C GLY A 93 -20.21 12.44 5.34
N LYS A 94 -19.37 12.77 4.35
CA LYS A 94 -19.83 13.14 3.00
C LYS A 94 -20.07 11.93 2.08
N GLY A 95 -19.60 10.74 2.46
CA GLY A 95 -19.75 9.51 1.67
C GLY A 95 -19.01 9.57 0.32
N ILE A 96 -17.87 10.26 0.30
CA ILE A 96 -17.01 10.42 -0.89
C ILE A 96 -15.58 9.90 -0.67
N ALA A 97 -15.30 9.33 0.51
CA ALA A 97 -14.00 8.74 0.80
C ALA A 97 -13.79 7.50 -0.09
N ASN A 98 -12.58 7.34 -0.60
CA ASN A 98 -12.20 6.16 -1.37
C ASN A 98 -12.07 4.96 -0.43
N PRO A 99 -12.87 3.89 -0.56
CA PRO A 99 -12.81 2.74 0.33
C PRO A 99 -11.66 1.77 -0.01
N ILE A 100 -10.99 1.95 -1.15
CA ILE A 100 -10.08 0.94 -1.71
C ILE A 100 -8.90 0.65 -0.79
N GLY A 101 -8.26 1.66 -0.20
CA GLY A 101 -7.10 1.45 0.69
C GLY A 101 -7.41 0.54 1.88
N MET A 102 -8.57 0.73 2.52
CA MET A 102 -9.03 -0.13 3.62
C MET A 102 -9.36 -1.56 3.14
N ILE A 103 -9.96 -1.69 1.95
CA ILE A 103 -10.28 -2.99 1.35
C ILE A 103 -9.00 -3.76 0.99
N ILE A 104 -7.99 -3.08 0.45
CA ILE A 104 -6.67 -3.66 0.18
C ILE A 104 -6.02 -4.12 1.49
N ALA A 105 -6.03 -3.29 2.54
CA ALA A 105 -5.52 -3.68 3.86
C ALA A 105 -6.24 -4.93 4.41
N ALA A 106 -7.56 -5.02 4.26
CA ALA A 106 -8.33 -6.21 4.63
C ALA A 106 -7.95 -7.44 3.78
N SER A 107 -7.60 -7.27 2.50
CA SER A 107 -7.10 -8.36 1.67
C SER A 107 -5.74 -8.89 2.16
N MET A 108 -4.84 -7.99 2.60
CA MET A 108 -3.55 -8.35 3.19
C MET A 108 -3.74 -9.11 4.50
N MET A 109 -4.73 -8.72 5.31
CA MET A 109 -5.11 -9.44 6.53
C MET A 109 -5.56 -10.88 6.23
N LEU A 110 -6.35 -11.10 5.17
CA LEU A 110 -6.77 -12.43 4.78
C LEU A 110 -5.58 -13.32 4.37
N ASP A 111 -4.62 -12.76 3.64
CA ASP A 111 -3.40 -13.48 3.28
C ASP A 111 -2.58 -13.84 4.52
N TRP A 112 -2.40 -12.90 5.45
CA TRP A 112 -1.70 -13.15 6.72
C TRP A 112 -2.39 -14.24 7.57
N LEU A 113 -3.73 -14.24 7.63
CA LEU A 113 -4.50 -15.29 8.31
C LEU A 113 -4.41 -16.63 7.59
N TRP A 114 -4.42 -16.64 6.26
CA TRP A 114 -4.31 -17.84 5.44
C TRP A 114 -2.95 -18.51 5.60
N GLU A 115 -1.85 -17.75 5.53
CA GLU A 115 -0.48 -18.24 5.74
C GLU A 115 -0.29 -18.90 7.12
N ARG A 116 -1.07 -18.44 8.11
CA ARG A 116 -1.07 -18.97 9.48
C ARG A 116 -2.10 -20.08 9.72
N GLY A 117 -2.79 -20.54 8.67
CA GLY A 117 -3.82 -21.57 8.75
C GLY A 117 -5.05 -21.17 9.59
N LYS A 118 -5.31 -19.85 9.72
CA LYS A 118 -6.44 -19.29 10.48
C LYS A 118 -7.63 -18.88 9.60
N SER A 119 -7.42 -18.82 8.28
CA SER A 119 -8.48 -18.56 7.30
C SER A 119 -8.35 -19.55 6.14
N PRO A 120 -9.47 -20.13 5.63
CA PRO A 120 -9.45 -20.89 4.39
C PRO A 120 -9.47 -19.99 3.14
N LYS A 121 -9.61 -18.67 3.31
CA LYS A 121 -9.75 -17.69 2.22
C LYS A 121 -8.50 -16.81 2.11
N ARG A 122 -8.06 -16.58 0.88
CA ARG A 122 -7.02 -15.62 0.50
C ARG A 122 -7.64 -14.26 0.17
N GLY A 123 -6.82 -13.21 0.21
CA GLY A 123 -7.20 -11.86 -0.19
C GLY A 123 -7.25 -11.63 -1.69
N GLU A 124 -6.69 -12.54 -2.49
CA GLU A 124 -6.56 -12.44 -3.95
C GLU A 124 -7.88 -12.09 -4.68
N PRO A 125 -9.04 -12.74 -4.43
CA PRO A 125 -10.29 -12.36 -5.10
C PRO A 125 -10.74 -10.91 -4.82
N ILE A 126 -10.41 -10.38 -3.65
CA ILE A 126 -10.72 -8.97 -3.31
C ILE A 126 -9.86 -8.02 -4.16
N ARG A 127 -8.58 -8.35 -4.35
CA ARG A 127 -7.69 -7.54 -5.18
C ARG A 127 -8.09 -7.57 -6.65
N GLU A 128 -8.50 -8.73 -7.17
CA GLU A 128 -9.03 -8.85 -8.54
C GLU A 128 -10.30 -8.02 -8.75
N ALA A 129 -11.19 -7.98 -7.76
CA ALA A 129 -12.38 -7.12 -7.79
C ALA A 129 -12.02 -5.62 -7.75
N VAL A 130 -11.05 -5.23 -6.91
CA VAL A 130 -10.52 -3.85 -6.88
C VAL A 130 -9.90 -3.47 -8.24
N ASP A 131 -9.10 -4.34 -8.83
CA ASP A 131 -8.50 -4.12 -10.15
C ASP A 131 -9.56 -3.92 -11.24
N SER A 132 -10.66 -4.67 -11.16
CA SER A 132 -11.80 -4.54 -12.08
C SER A 132 -12.52 -3.19 -11.91
N VAL A 133 -12.80 -2.79 -10.66
CA VAL A 133 -13.35 -1.46 -10.34
C VAL A 133 -12.46 -0.33 -10.87
N ILE A 134 -11.14 -0.46 -10.72
CA ILE A 134 -10.19 0.53 -11.22
C ILE A 134 -10.18 0.57 -12.75
N ARG A 135 -10.18 -0.59 -13.41
CA ARG A 135 -10.21 -0.71 -14.88
C ARG A 135 -11.48 -0.13 -15.47
N ASP A 136 -12.61 -0.34 -14.82
CA ASP A 136 -13.92 0.16 -15.22
C ASP A 136 -14.14 1.63 -14.85
N ARG A 137 -13.13 2.27 -14.24
CA ARG A 137 -13.14 3.69 -13.82
C ARG A 137 -14.28 4.02 -12.85
N ILE A 138 -14.61 3.07 -11.98
CA ILE A 138 -15.62 3.24 -10.92
C ILE A 138 -14.96 4.01 -9.77
N PHE A 139 -14.75 5.30 -10.01
CA PHE A 139 -13.90 6.17 -9.20
C PHE A 139 -14.69 7.09 -8.28
N THR A 140 -14.20 7.24 -7.06
CA THR A 140 -14.55 8.32 -6.14
C THR A 140 -13.91 9.66 -6.57
N PRO A 141 -14.32 10.80 -5.98
CA PRO A 141 -13.87 12.12 -6.41
C PRO A 141 -12.35 12.36 -6.35
N ASP A 142 -11.62 11.68 -5.47
CA ASP A 142 -10.15 11.74 -5.39
C ASP A 142 -9.45 11.27 -6.67
N LEU A 143 -10.11 10.40 -7.44
CA LEU A 143 -9.65 9.91 -8.74
C LEU A 143 -10.39 10.59 -9.91
N GLY A 144 -11.14 11.67 -9.64
CA GLY A 144 -11.90 12.42 -10.63
C GLY A 144 -13.17 11.74 -11.13
N GLY A 145 -13.74 10.81 -10.35
CA GLY A 145 -15.04 10.20 -10.64
C GLY A 145 -16.17 10.71 -9.74
N ASP A 146 -17.39 10.23 -10.01
CA ASP A 146 -18.62 10.68 -9.34
C ASP A 146 -19.24 9.61 -8.42
N PHE A 147 -18.58 8.45 -8.28
CA PHE A 147 -19.10 7.39 -7.41
C PHE A 147 -18.92 7.76 -5.94
N ARG A 148 -19.90 7.36 -5.13
CA ARG A 148 -19.87 7.47 -3.67
C ARG A 148 -19.20 6.24 -3.06
N THR A 149 -18.73 6.39 -1.83
CA THR A 149 -18.05 5.32 -1.07
C THR A 149 -18.84 4.00 -1.11
N GLU A 150 -20.14 4.05 -0.78
CA GLU A 150 -20.99 2.86 -0.75
C GLU A 150 -21.16 2.20 -2.13
N GLN A 151 -21.23 2.99 -3.20
CA GLN A 151 -21.40 2.47 -4.55
C GLN A 151 -20.15 1.71 -5.01
N VAL A 152 -18.96 2.19 -4.65
CA VAL A 152 -17.71 1.47 -4.93
C VAL A 152 -17.66 0.17 -4.14
N VAL A 153 -18.04 0.19 -2.85
CA VAL A 153 -18.11 -1.01 -2.01
C VAL A 153 -19.06 -2.05 -2.60
N GLU A 154 -20.28 -1.65 -2.99
CA GLU A 154 -21.26 -2.54 -3.60
C GLU A 154 -20.70 -3.24 -4.85
N LYS A 155 -20.02 -2.49 -5.72
CA LYS A 155 -19.40 -3.06 -6.93
C LYS A 155 -18.33 -4.10 -6.62
N ILE A 156 -17.48 -3.83 -5.63
CA ILE A 156 -16.47 -4.80 -5.19
C ILE A 156 -17.15 -6.05 -4.62
N VAL A 157 -18.20 -5.88 -3.80
CA VAL A 157 -18.93 -7.01 -3.20
C VAL A 157 -19.59 -7.88 -4.26
N ASP A 158 -20.21 -7.28 -5.29
CA ASP A 158 -20.81 -8.02 -6.39
C ASP A 158 -19.76 -8.85 -7.14
N MET A 159 -18.63 -8.23 -7.49
CA MET A 159 -17.52 -8.90 -8.20
C MET A 159 -16.86 -10.03 -7.41
N VAL A 160 -16.81 -9.96 -6.07
CA VAL A 160 -16.26 -11.03 -5.23
C VAL A 160 -17.23 -12.21 -5.09
N ARG A 161 -18.52 -12.02 -5.34
CA ARG A 161 -19.56 -13.05 -5.19
C ARG A 161 -19.81 -13.86 -6.46
N ASP A 162 -19.57 -13.25 -7.62
CA ASP A 162 -19.66 -13.88 -8.94
C ASP A 162 -18.52 -14.88 -9.17
#